data_AF-A0A9P8QBM2-F1
#
_entry.id   AF-A0A9P8QBM2-F1
#
_cell.length_a   1.000
_cell.length_b   1.000
_cell.length_c   1.000
_cell.angle_alpha   90.00
_cell.angle_beta   90.00
_cell.angle_gamma   90.00
#
_symmetry.space_group_name_H-M   'P 1'
#
loop_
_entity.id
_entity.type
_entity.pdbx_description
1 polymer ?
#
loop_
_entity_poly.entity_id
_entity_poly.type
_entity_poly.pdbx_seq_one_letter_code
_entity_poly.pdbx_strand_id
1 'polypeptide(L)' 'EIGKNNEPLHSEDQLINWRSLTNMDKPKIMGDVMVLPITSFSPNVGHMGSKSSSDRLAFVEHLFSGSWKPKNK' A
#
# COMPACT_ATOMS: atom_id res chain seq x y z
N GLU A 1 1.84 -21.73 -6.94
CA GLU A 1 0.83 -22.13 -7.95
C GLU A 1 -0.37 -21.17 -7.87
N ILE A 2 -1.14 -21.04 -8.96
CA ILE A 2 -2.29 -20.12 -9.06
C ILE A 2 -3.61 -20.91 -9.00
N GLY A 3 -4.55 -20.45 -8.17
CA GLY A 3 -5.88 -21.03 -7.98
C GLY A 3 -6.88 -20.65 -9.08
N LYS A 4 -8.09 -21.24 -9.01
CA LYS A 4 -9.14 -21.10 -10.05
C LYS A 4 -9.61 -19.66 -10.29
N ASN A 5 -9.39 -18.77 -9.33
CA ASN A 5 -9.72 -17.35 -9.37
C ASN A 5 -8.55 -16.47 -9.81
N ASN A 6 -7.47 -17.07 -10.35
CA ASN A 6 -6.25 -16.36 -10.74
C ASN A 6 -5.48 -15.72 -9.57
N GLU A 7 -5.75 -16.17 -8.34
CA GLU A 7 -5.04 -15.76 -7.12
C GLU A 7 -4.02 -16.82 -6.69
N PRO A 8 -3.01 -16.48 -5.88
CA PRO A 8 -2.12 -17.48 -5.28
C PRO A 8 -2.91 -18.58 -4.54
N LEU A 9 -2.53 -19.85 -4.71
CA LEU A 9 -3.10 -20.95 -3.93
C LEU A 9 -2.98 -20.69 -2.42
N HIS A 10 -4.05 -20.96 -1.67
CA HIS A 10 -4.21 -20.65 -0.24
C HIS A 10 -4.22 -19.16 0.14
N SER A 11 -4.47 -18.23 -0.80
CA SER A 11 -4.54 -16.78 -0.51
C SER A 11 -5.54 -16.42 0.59
N GLU A 12 -6.65 -17.15 0.67
CA GLU A 12 -7.72 -16.92 1.66
C GLU A 12 -7.39 -17.50 3.04
N ASP A 13 -6.50 -18.49 3.10
CA ASP A 13 -6.02 -19.08 4.36
C ASP A 13 -4.94 -18.21 5.03
N GLN A 14 -4.39 -17.25 4.29
CA GLN A 14 -3.35 -16.35 4.77
C GLN A 14 -3.93 -15.12 5.46
N LEU A 15 -3.63 -14.97 6.74
CA LEU A 15 -3.93 -13.79 7.57
C LEU A 15 -3.31 -12.49 7.01
N ILE A 16 -2.24 -12.62 6.23
CA ILE A 16 -1.54 -11.55 5.52
C ILE A 16 -1.66 -11.83 4.03
N ASN A 17 -2.59 -11.14 3.37
CA ASN A 17 -2.75 -11.19 1.92
C ASN A 17 -3.05 -9.80 1.37
N TRP A 18 -2.99 -9.65 0.04
CA TRP A 18 -3.18 -8.34 -0.61
C TRP A 18 -4.57 -7.76 -0.33
N ARG A 19 -5.61 -8.60 -0.23
CA ARG A 19 -6.98 -8.17 0.08
C ARG A 19 -7.07 -7.52 1.47
N SER A 20 -6.32 -8.05 2.43
CA SER A 20 -6.26 -7.57 3.80
C SER A 20 -5.43 -6.30 4.00
N LEU A 21 -4.60 -5.93 3.02
CA LEU A 21 -3.67 -4.80 3.08
C LEU A 21 -4.03 -3.66 2.11
N THR A 22 -4.83 -3.94 1.09
CA THR A 22 -5.26 -2.93 0.10
C THR A 22 -6.30 -1.99 0.71
N ASN A 23 -6.21 -0.70 0.39
CA ASN A 23 -7.10 0.36 0.88
C ASN A 23 -7.16 0.49 2.42
N MET A 24 -6.10 0.12 3.12
CA MET A 24 -5.97 0.40 4.55
C MET A 24 -6.06 1.91 4.81
N ASP A 25 -6.88 2.32 5.78
CA ASP A 25 -7.02 3.71 6.23
C ASP A 25 -6.55 3.93 7.67
N LYS A 26 -6.16 2.83 8.35
CA LYS A 26 -5.72 2.78 9.75
C LYS A 26 -4.53 1.83 9.91
N PRO A 27 -3.64 2.06 10.89
CA PRO A 27 -2.58 1.12 11.22
C PRO A 27 -3.12 -0.25 11.64
N LYS A 28 -2.42 -1.32 11.27
CA LYS A 28 -2.72 -2.70 11.69
C LYS A 28 -1.49 -3.33 12.32
N ILE A 29 -1.64 -3.85 13.54
CA ILE A 29 -0.57 -4.57 14.24
C ILE A 29 -0.67 -6.06 13.87
N MET A 30 0.48 -6.66 13.56
CA MET A 30 0.64 -8.06 13.16
C MET A 30 1.86 -8.64 13.88
N GLY A 31 1.64 -9.30 15.01
CA GLY A 31 2.73 -9.72 15.89
C GLY A 31 3.54 -8.51 16.34
N ASP A 32 4.83 -8.52 16.04
CA ASP A 32 5.78 -7.45 16.41
C ASP A 32 5.91 -6.34 15.35
N VAL A 33 5.12 -6.39 14.28
CA VAL A 33 5.17 -5.44 13.16
C VAL A 33 3.90 -4.60 13.12
N MET A 34 4.04 -3.30 12.85
CA MET A 34 2.93 -2.41 12.51
C MET A 34 2.95 -2.10 11.02
N VAL A 35 1.85 -2.41 10.34
CA VAL A 35 1.62 -2.05 8.93
C VAL A 35 0.83 -0.74 8.90
N LEU A 36 1.34 0.24 8.16
CA LEU A 36 0.74 1.58 8.04
C LEU A 36 0.03 1.76 6.70
N PRO A 37 -1.03 2.59 6.64
CA PRO A 37 -1.69 2.93 5.39
C PRO A 37 -0.77 3.75 4.48
N ILE A 38 -1.07 3.78 3.18
CA ILE A 38 -0.25 4.51 2.21
C ILE A 38 -0.09 6.00 2.54
N THR A 39 -1.08 6.62 3.20
CA THR A 39 -1.00 7.99 3.72
C THR A 39 0.25 8.22 4.58
N SER A 40 0.71 7.22 5.33
CA SER A 40 1.92 7.34 6.17
C SER A 40 3.23 7.34 5.40
N PHE A 41 3.23 6.77 4.20
CA PHE A 41 4.40 6.70 3.34
C PHE A 41 4.40 7.80 2.28
N SER A 42 3.27 8.01 1.61
CA SER A 42 3.13 8.94 0.49
C SER A 42 1.75 9.63 0.50
N PRO A 43 1.52 10.62 1.37
CA PRO A 43 0.35 11.50 1.29
C PRO A 43 0.35 12.28 -0.03
N ASN A 44 -0.79 12.91 -0.36
CA ASN A 44 -1.00 13.75 -1.56
C ASN A 44 -0.87 13.06 -2.92
N VAL A 45 -0.57 11.76 -2.97
CA VAL A 45 -0.39 11.00 -4.22
C VAL A 45 -1.69 10.86 -5.05
N GLY A 46 -2.84 11.00 -4.40
CA GLY A 46 -4.16 11.07 -5.04
C GLY A 46 -4.74 9.74 -5.52
N HIS A 47 -4.09 8.61 -5.22
CA HIS A 47 -4.55 7.28 -5.59
C HIS A 47 -4.27 6.25 -4.47
N MET A 48 -4.82 5.04 -4.61
CA MET A 48 -4.71 3.94 -3.60
C MET A 48 -5.21 4.32 -2.20
N GLY A 49 -6.08 5.33 -2.09
CA GLY A 49 -6.62 5.81 -0.82
C GLY A 49 -5.71 6.78 -0.04
N SER A 50 -4.64 7.31 -0.65
CA SER A 50 -3.77 8.30 0.00
C SER A 50 -4.54 9.56 0.39
N LYS A 51 -4.31 10.04 1.61
CA LYS A 51 -4.90 11.29 2.12
C LYS A 51 -3.92 12.46 2.02
N SER A 52 -4.35 13.64 2.50
CA SER A 52 -3.55 14.86 2.49
C SER A 52 -2.35 14.78 3.44
N SER A 53 -1.30 15.57 3.19
CA SER A 53 -0.17 15.75 4.12
C SER A 53 -0.56 16.37 5.46
N SER A 54 -1.76 16.93 5.59
CA SER A 54 -2.31 17.38 6.88
C SER A 54 -2.95 16.26 7.71
N ASP A 55 -3.11 15.05 7.15
CA ASP A 55 -3.65 13.91 7.88
C ASP A 55 -2.72 13.51 9.03
N ARG A 56 -3.28 13.13 10.18
CA ARG A 56 -2.50 12.72 11.37
C ARG A 56 -1.55 11.56 11.08
N LEU A 57 -1.88 10.73 10.09
CA LEU A 57 -1.07 9.59 9.70
C LEU A 57 -0.02 9.94 8.63
N ALA A 58 0.08 11.16 8.14
CA ALA A 58 1.08 11.58 7.14
C ALA A 58 2.46 11.78 7.77
N PHE A 59 3.34 10.76 7.70
CA PHE A 59 4.64 10.77 8.39
C PHE A 59 5.81 11.12 7.46
N VAL A 60 5.79 10.61 6.24
CA VAL A 60 6.80 10.87 5.20
C VAL A 60 6.09 11.32 3.95
N GLU A 61 6.65 12.31 3.24
CA GLU A 61 6.16 12.74 1.92
C GLU A 61 7.26 12.54 0.87
N HIS A 62 6.96 11.72 -0.14
CA HIS A 62 7.84 11.55 -1.28
C HIS A 62 7.51 12.58 -2.35
N LEU A 63 8.45 13.48 -2.64
CA LEU A 63 8.28 14.49 -3.69
C LEU A 63 8.44 13.93 -5.11
N PHE A 64 8.95 12.70 -5.23
CA PHE A 64 9.30 12.00 -6.47
C PHE A 64 10.25 12.78 -7.40
N SER A 65 11.26 12.10 -7.96
CA SER A 65 12.12 12.69 -8.98
C SER A 65 12.62 11.62 -9.94
N GLY A 66 12.77 12.00 -11.21
CA GLY A 66 13.14 11.08 -12.27
C GLY A 66 12.02 10.15 -12.73
N SER A 67 12.29 9.38 -13.77
CA SER A 67 11.40 8.34 -14.28
C SER A 67 12.27 7.14 -14.67
N TRP A 68 11.87 5.94 -14.25
CA TRP A 68 12.53 4.71 -14.68
C TRP A 68 12.30 4.43 -16.18
N LYS A 69 11.22 4.98 -16.75
CA LYS A 69 10.98 4.91 -18.20
C LYS A 69 11.78 6.00 -18.91
N PRO A 70 12.55 5.66 -19.95
CA PRO A 70 13.17 6.66 -20.80
C PRO A 70 12.09 7.54 -21.44
N LYS A 71 12.41 8.83 -21.61
CA LYS A 71 11.47 9.82 -22.17
C LYS A 71 11.12 9.55 -23.64
N ASN A 72 11.95 8.76 -24.32
CA ASN A 72 11.87 8.52 -25.75
C ASN A 72 11.54 7.03 -25.95
N LYS A 73 10.30 6.76 -26.34
CA LYS A 73 9.93 5.58 -27.11
C LYS A 73 9.73 6.00 -28.55
#